data_AF-U6FBU8-F1
#
_entry.id   AF-U6FBU8-F1
#
_cell.length_a   1.000
_cell.length_b   1.000
_cell.length_c   1.000
_cell.angle_alpha   90.00
_cell.angle_beta   90.00
_cell.angle_gamma   90.00
#
_symmetry.space_group_name_H-M   'P 1'
#
loop_
_entity.id
_entity.type
_entity.pdbx_description
1 polymer ?
#
loop_
_entity_poly.entity_id
_entity_poly.type
_entity_poly.pdbx_seq_one_letter_code
_entity_poly.pdbx_strand_id
1 'polypeptide(L)'
;MYQTREQVLNLLDNLSEFNVKNILGLRGDKIPGKQPVGDFNHANDLVAFVHQNRPDFSIASACYPNCHPEATGFVDDIAHLRTKVDAGADHLISQLFFDNQAFYDFQEKAEIAGIHVPIEAGIMPCTNKKQIERITQITGVPLPKKLSAILDRYQNSEEAMREAGIAFAVDQIIDLVSEGVDGIHLYTMNHADIAERIWNATKSVFDAANARTRTTIKHRS
;
A
#
# COMPACT_ATOMS: atom_id res chain seq x y z
N MET A 1 7.79 17.15 7.66
CA MET A 1 7.70 17.76 9.01
C MET A 1 9.04 18.15 9.62
N TYR A 2 10.05 17.29 9.63
CA TYR A 2 11.32 17.54 10.35
C TYR A 2 12.56 17.74 9.48
N GLN A 3 12.37 17.86 8.17
CA GLN A 3 13.44 18.04 7.18
C GLN A 3 13.24 19.39 6.49
N THR A 4 14.33 20.09 6.18
CA THR A 4 14.30 21.27 5.32
C THR A 4 14.21 20.86 3.85
N ARG A 5 13.82 21.80 2.98
CA ARG A 5 13.86 21.61 1.52
C ARG A 5 15.25 21.21 1.02
N GLU A 6 16.30 21.85 1.53
CA GLU A 6 17.69 21.55 1.18
C GLU A 6 18.09 20.12 1.57
N GLN A 7 17.71 19.67 2.77
CA GLN A 7 17.99 18.30 3.21
C GLN A 7 17.29 17.25 2.33
N VAL A 8 16.06 17.54 1.88
CA VAL A 8 15.34 16.67 0.94
C VAL A 8 16.04 16.63 -0.42
N LEU A 9 16.48 17.76 -0.98
CA LEU A 9 17.21 17.77 -2.25
C LEU A 9 18.51 16.98 -2.16
N ASN A 10 19.31 17.20 -1.12
CA ASN A 10 20.55 16.47 -0.89
C ASN A 10 20.30 14.96 -0.74
N LEU A 11 19.20 14.56 -0.09
CA LEU A 11 18.80 13.16 0.00
C LEU A 11 18.47 12.58 -1.38
N LEU A 12 17.73 13.29 -2.22
CA LEU A 12 17.36 12.84 -3.56
C LEU A 12 18.59 12.73 -4.49
N ASP A 13 19.55 13.63 -4.33
CA ASP A 13 20.84 13.55 -5.05
C ASP A 13 21.60 12.30 -4.64
N ASN A 14 21.76 12.05 -3.34
CA ASN A 14 22.39 10.82 -2.84
C ASN A 14 21.67 9.57 -3.34
N LEU A 15 20.33 9.53 -3.29
CA LEU A 15 19.55 8.39 -3.82
C LEU A 15 19.80 8.17 -5.32
N SER A 16 19.95 9.25 -6.08
CA SER A 16 20.23 9.21 -7.51
C SER A 16 21.60 8.62 -7.83
N GLU A 17 22.61 8.90 -7.00
CA GLU A 17 23.94 8.28 -7.13
C GLU A 17 23.88 6.76 -6.97
N PHE A 18 22.92 6.25 -6.20
CA PHE A 18 22.63 4.81 -6.05
C PHE A 18 21.61 4.28 -7.06
N ASN A 19 21.25 5.07 -8.08
CA ASN A 19 20.23 4.74 -9.09
C ASN A 19 18.85 4.42 -8.49
N VAL A 20 18.53 4.99 -7.33
CA VAL A 20 17.20 4.91 -6.71
C VAL A 20 16.37 6.07 -7.23
N LYS A 21 15.31 5.76 -7.98
CA LYS A 21 14.40 6.73 -8.61
C LYS A 21 12.94 6.58 -8.19
N ASN A 22 12.63 5.58 -7.38
CA ASN A 22 11.29 5.37 -6.85
C ASN A 22 11.32 5.66 -5.35
N ILE A 23 10.43 6.54 -4.89
CA ILE A 23 10.34 6.91 -3.48
C ILE A 23 8.89 6.82 -3.01
N LEU A 24 8.72 6.57 -1.71
CA LEU A 24 7.42 6.63 -1.06
C LEU A 24 7.31 7.95 -0.28
N GLY A 25 6.47 8.86 -0.76
CA GLY A 25 6.23 10.16 -0.15
C GLY A 25 5.35 10.02 1.10
N LEU A 26 5.94 10.04 2.28
CA LEU A 26 5.23 9.97 3.56
C LEU A 26 5.39 11.25 4.36
N ARG A 27 4.31 11.64 5.06
CA ARG A 27 4.34 12.73 6.05
C ARG A 27 5.32 12.41 7.21
N GLY A 28 5.34 11.14 7.61
CA GLY A 28 5.97 10.64 8.84
C GLY A 28 5.09 10.83 10.07
N ASP A 29 5.47 10.13 11.14
CA ASP A 29 4.83 10.23 12.47
C ASP A 29 5.36 11.42 13.26
N LYS A 30 4.54 11.93 14.17
CA LYS A 30 4.97 12.97 15.12
C LYS A 30 5.99 12.39 16.09
N ILE A 31 7.12 13.07 16.25
CA ILE A 31 8.17 12.71 17.21
C ILE A 31 7.92 13.48 18.52
N PRO A 32 7.62 12.80 19.65
CA PRO A 32 7.41 13.46 20.93
C PRO A 32 8.60 14.35 21.31
N GLY A 33 8.32 15.60 21.72
CA GLY A 33 9.34 16.55 22.15
C GLY A 33 10.15 17.22 21.02
N LYS A 34 9.89 16.90 19.75
CA LYS A 34 10.56 17.54 18.60
C LYS A 34 9.58 18.44 17.84
N GLN A 35 9.97 19.68 17.64
CA GLN A 35 9.19 20.63 16.83
C GLN A 35 9.43 20.41 15.33
N PRO A 36 8.37 20.38 14.51
CA PRO A 36 8.52 20.40 13.06
C PRO A 36 9.28 21.63 12.59
N VAL A 37 10.08 21.46 11.53
CA VAL A 37 10.74 22.56 10.80
C VAL A 37 9.70 23.44 10.10
N GLY A 38 8.61 22.83 9.61
CA GLY A 38 7.49 23.53 8.97
C GLY A 38 7.52 23.60 7.45
N ASP A 39 8.62 23.18 6.80
CA ASP A 39 8.76 23.19 5.33
C ASP A 39 7.81 22.22 4.61
N PHE A 40 7.40 21.13 5.30
CA PHE A 40 6.48 20.10 4.80
C PHE A 40 5.54 19.70 5.93
N ASN A 41 4.34 20.27 5.97
CA ASN A 41 3.36 20.01 7.04
C ASN A 41 2.51 18.78 6.73
N HIS A 42 2.27 18.54 5.44
CA HIS A 42 1.51 17.42 4.93
C HIS A 42 2.32 16.62 3.89
N ALA A 43 1.88 15.41 3.58
CA ALA A 43 2.58 14.56 2.60
C ALA A 43 2.58 15.19 1.19
N ASN A 44 1.49 15.84 0.80
CA ASN A 44 1.36 16.53 -0.49
C ASN A 44 2.38 17.67 -0.66
N ASP A 45 2.80 18.35 0.43
CA ASP A 45 3.85 19.38 0.34
C ASP A 45 5.18 18.76 -0.14
N LEU A 46 5.52 17.59 0.39
CA LEU A 46 6.72 16.85 0.00
C LEU A 46 6.58 16.34 -1.44
N VAL A 47 5.44 15.72 -1.78
CA VAL A 47 5.19 15.21 -3.14
C VAL A 47 5.30 16.32 -4.17
N ALA A 48 4.62 17.46 -3.96
CA ALA A 48 4.68 18.61 -4.86
C ALA A 48 6.11 19.14 -5.02
N PHE A 49 6.86 19.22 -3.91
CA PHE A 49 8.24 19.69 -3.94
C PHE A 49 9.16 18.76 -4.73
N VAL A 50 9.09 17.45 -4.50
CA VAL A 50 9.87 16.47 -5.26
C VAL A 50 9.46 16.51 -6.74
N HIS A 51 8.16 16.46 -7.04
CA HIS A 51 7.67 16.45 -8.41
C HIS A 51 8.16 17.67 -9.22
N GLN A 52 8.16 18.87 -8.61
CA GLN A 52 8.62 20.10 -9.26
C GLN A 52 10.14 20.17 -9.45
N ASN A 53 10.93 19.71 -8.46
CA ASN A 53 12.38 19.90 -8.45
C ASN A 53 13.15 18.70 -9.01
N ARG A 54 12.56 17.51 -8.97
CA ARG A 54 13.15 16.22 -9.32
C ARG A 54 12.16 15.35 -10.11
N PRO A 55 11.75 15.79 -11.32
CA PRO A 55 10.82 15.05 -12.16
C PRO A 55 11.38 13.71 -12.69
N ASP A 56 12.66 13.43 -12.43
CA ASP A 56 13.31 12.15 -12.69
C ASP A 56 12.95 11.06 -11.65
N PHE A 57 12.24 11.42 -10.58
CA PHE A 57 11.73 10.49 -9.58
C PHE A 57 10.26 10.14 -9.84
N SER A 58 9.93 8.87 -9.61
CA SER A 58 8.56 8.36 -9.46
C SER A 58 8.19 8.33 -7.98
N ILE A 59 7.02 8.86 -7.66
CA ILE A 59 6.57 9.10 -6.29
C ILE A 59 5.35 8.24 -5.98
N ALA A 60 5.52 7.24 -5.12
CA ALA A 60 4.44 6.50 -4.52
C ALA A 60 3.81 7.31 -3.37
N SER A 61 2.51 7.12 -3.12
CA SER A 61 1.82 7.66 -1.94
C SER A 61 0.92 6.62 -1.27
N ALA A 62 0.73 6.72 0.04
CA ALA A 62 -0.17 5.83 0.77
C ALA A 62 -1.66 6.18 0.56
N CYS A 63 -2.49 5.15 0.45
CA CYS A 63 -3.96 5.24 0.48
C CYS A 63 -4.58 4.24 1.48
N TYR A 64 -5.86 4.41 1.83
CA TYR A 64 -6.46 3.71 2.98
C TYR A 64 -7.83 3.12 2.60
N PRO A 65 -7.90 1.82 2.23
CA PRO A 65 -9.17 1.17 1.87
C PRO A 65 -10.24 1.22 2.97
N ASN A 66 -9.82 1.32 4.23
CA ASN A 66 -10.71 1.42 5.40
C ASN A 66 -10.80 2.83 6.01
N CYS A 67 -10.49 3.88 5.24
CA CYS A 67 -10.40 5.28 5.69
C CYS A 67 -9.23 5.54 6.65
N HIS A 68 -8.51 6.64 6.44
CA HIS A 68 -7.47 7.05 7.38
C HIS A 68 -8.06 7.34 8.79
N PRO A 69 -7.44 6.87 9.90
CA PRO A 69 -7.97 7.08 11.26
C PRO A 69 -8.11 8.55 11.69
N GLU A 70 -7.25 9.43 11.16
CA GLU A 70 -7.32 10.89 11.41
C GLU A 70 -8.30 11.61 10.47
N ALA A 71 -8.91 10.95 9.48
CA ALA A 71 -9.86 11.57 8.56
C ALA A 71 -11.26 11.63 9.18
N THR A 72 -12.04 12.63 8.80
CA THR A 72 -13.41 12.81 9.32
C THR A 72 -14.43 11.84 8.71
N GLY A 73 -14.05 11.17 7.61
CA GLY A 73 -14.78 10.12 6.92
C GLY A 73 -14.20 9.83 5.54
N PHE A 74 -14.76 8.84 4.84
CA PHE A 74 -14.24 8.40 3.54
C PHE A 74 -14.20 9.50 2.47
N VAL A 75 -15.19 10.39 2.42
CA VAL A 75 -15.23 11.49 1.44
C VAL A 75 -14.05 12.44 1.65
N ASP A 76 -13.76 12.78 2.90
CA ASP A 76 -12.65 13.64 3.30
C ASP A 76 -11.29 12.96 3.02
N ASP A 77 -11.16 11.67 3.32
CA ASP A 77 -9.94 10.90 3.04
C ASP A 77 -9.64 10.82 1.53
N ILE A 78 -10.66 10.56 0.70
CA ILE A 78 -10.52 10.54 -0.77
C ILE A 78 -10.19 11.93 -1.32
N ALA A 79 -10.74 13.01 -0.77
CA ALA A 79 -10.40 14.37 -1.18
C ALA A 79 -8.92 14.71 -0.89
N HIS A 80 -8.40 14.30 0.27
CA HIS A 80 -6.98 14.42 0.59
C HIS A 80 -6.11 13.53 -0.30
N LEU A 81 -6.58 12.32 -0.63
CA LEU A 81 -5.90 11.45 -1.58
C LEU A 81 -5.79 12.09 -2.96
N ARG A 82 -6.88 12.64 -3.48
CA ARG A 82 -6.89 13.39 -4.74
C ARG A 82 -5.88 14.54 -4.71
N THR A 83 -5.84 15.31 -3.62
CA THR A 83 -4.86 16.40 -3.45
C THR A 83 -3.42 15.89 -3.52
N LYS A 84 -3.11 14.70 -2.99
CA LYS A 84 -1.78 14.07 -3.12
C LYS A 84 -1.47 13.65 -4.55
N VAL A 85 -2.45 13.12 -5.27
CA VAL A 85 -2.30 12.73 -6.69
C VAL A 85 -2.10 13.96 -7.57
N ASP A 86 -2.91 14.99 -7.39
CA ASP A 86 -2.80 16.28 -8.10
C ASP A 86 -1.45 16.98 -7.81
N ALA A 87 -0.83 16.70 -6.66
CA ALA A 87 0.51 17.17 -6.32
C ALA A 87 1.65 16.43 -7.06
N GLY A 88 1.36 15.34 -7.77
CA GLY A 88 2.34 14.59 -8.56
C GLY A 88 2.70 13.21 -8.00
N ALA A 89 1.80 12.54 -7.28
CA ALA A 89 1.99 11.12 -6.94
C ALA A 89 1.70 10.25 -8.18
N ASP A 90 2.63 9.40 -8.58
CA ASP A 90 2.57 8.59 -9.80
C ASP A 90 1.84 7.26 -9.62
N HIS A 91 1.83 6.72 -8.40
CA HIS A 91 1.10 5.50 -8.03
C HIS A 91 0.78 5.50 -6.53
N LEU A 92 -0.15 4.64 -6.15
CA LEU A 92 -0.63 4.50 -4.78
C LEU A 92 -0.36 3.11 -4.25
N ILE A 93 0.00 3.02 -2.97
CA ILE A 93 0.11 1.76 -2.25
C ILE A 93 -0.90 1.79 -1.11
N SER A 94 -1.81 0.84 -1.09
CA SER A 94 -2.82 0.77 -0.06
C SER A 94 -2.21 0.33 1.27
N GLN A 95 -2.72 0.88 2.36
CA GLN A 95 -2.61 0.26 3.66
C GLN A 95 -3.20 -1.15 3.61
N LEU A 96 -2.72 -2.04 4.48
CA LEU A 96 -3.23 -3.40 4.60
C LEU A 96 -4.74 -3.44 4.84
N PHE A 97 -5.37 -4.48 4.30
CA PHE A 97 -6.76 -4.83 4.51
C PHE A 97 -6.90 -6.35 4.53
N PHE A 98 -7.91 -6.86 5.23
CA PHE A 98 -8.18 -8.30 5.32
C PHE A 98 -9.40 -8.73 4.50
N ASP A 99 -10.18 -7.78 4.00
CA ASP A 99 -11.35 -8.01 3.16
C ASP A 99 -11.16 -7.31 1.81
N ASN A 100 -11.11 -8.09 0.73
CA ASN A 100 -10.92 -7.56 -0.61
C ASN A 100 -12.05 -6.63 -1.04
N GLN A 101 -13.26 -6.80 -0.50
CA GLN A 101 -14.38 -5.90 -0.79
C GLN A 101 -14.06 -4.46 -0.36
N ALA A 102 -13.33 -4.27 0.74
CA ALA A 102 -12.92 -2.93 1.17
C ALA A 102 -11.99 -2.26 0.16
N PHE A 103 -11.14 -3.03 -0.52
CA PHE A 103 -10.26 -2.53 -1.57
C PHE A 103 -11.02 -2.20 -2.85
N TYR A 104 -11.94 -3.07 -3.29
CA TYR A 104 -12.78 -2.81 -4.47
C TYR A 104 -13.67 -1.59 -4.28
N ASP A 105 -14.35 -1.50 -3.13
CA ASP A 105 -15.15 -0.34 -2.74
C ASP A 105 -14.33 0.95 -2.69
N PHE A 106 -13.06 0.86 -2.35
CA PHE A 106 -12.13 1.99 -2.35
C PHE A 106 -11.70 2.38 -3.77
N GLN A 107 -11.38 1.42 -4.64
CA GLN A 107 -11.03 1.67 -6.04
C GLN A 107 -12.18 2.38 -6.77
N GLU A 108 -13.42 1.91 -6.59
CA GLU A 108 -14.60 2.56 -7.19
C GLU A 108 -14.73 4.03 -6.74
N LYS A 109 -14.59 4.29 -5.43
CA LYS A 109 -14.64 5.66 -4.91
C LYS A 109 -13.49 6.53 -5.43
N ALA A 110 -12.30 5.97 -5.56
CA ALA A 110 -11.14 6.66 -6.12
C ALA A 110 -11.38 7.03 -7.59
N GLU A 111 -11.91 6.09 -8.38
CA GLU A 111 -12.26 6.33 -9.79
C GLU A 111 -13.33 7.41 -9.93
N ILE A 112 -14.41 7.36 -9.14
CA ILE A 112 -15.46 8.39 -9.11
C ILE A 112 -14.88 9.77 -8.76
N ALA A 113 -13.86 9.82 -7.91
CA ALA A 113 -13.19 11.06 -7.53
C ALA A 113 -12.18 11.58 -8.58
N GLY A 114 -11.97 10.85 -9.68
CA GLY A 114 -11.04 11.20 -10.76
C GLY A 114 -9.59 10.80 -10.49
N ILE A 115 -9.35 9.84 -9.60
CA ILE A 115 -8.02 9.30 -9.32
C ILE A 115 -7.78 8.10 -10.26
N HIS A 116 -6.83 8.25 -11.18
CA HIS A 116 -6.55 7.26 -12.24
C HIS A 116 -5.11 6.73 -12.23
N VAL A 117 -4.32 7.12 -11.23
CA VAL A 117 -2.98 6.55 -11.03
C VAL A 117 -3.10 5.10 -10.55
N PRO A 118 -2.15 4.21 -10.90
CA PRO A 118 -2.19 2.81 -10.47
C PRO A 118 -2.28 2.66 -8.95
N ILE A 119 -3.08 1.70 -8.47
CA ILE A 119 -3.27 1.41 -7.05
C ILE A 119 -2.86 -0.03 -6.73
N GLU A 120 -1.75 -0.18 -6.02
CA GLU A 120 -1.28 -1.46 -5.50
C GLU A 120 -2.03 -1.85 -4.21
N ALA A 121 -2.47 -3.10 -4.13
CA ALA A 121 -3.05 -3.66 -2.92
C ALA A 121 -1.96 -4.09 -1.93
N GLY A 122 -1.94 -3.48 -0.74
CA GLY A 122 -1.09 -3.85 0.37
C GLY A 122 -1.59 -5.11 1.08
N ILE A 123 -0.84 -6.22 0.96
CA ILE A 123 -1.22 -7.52 1.55
C ILE A 123 -0.20 -7.95 2.61
N MET A 124 -0.71 -8.28 3.79
CA MET A 124 0.09 -8.78 4.90
C MET A 124 -0.26 -10.24 5.22
N PRO A 125 0.70 -11.18 5.12
CA PRO A 125 0.49 -12.56 5.55
C PRO A 125 0.26 -12.65 7.06
N CYS A 126 -0.86 -13.24 7.46
CA CYS A 126 -1.30 -13.26 8.85
C CYS A 126 -0.67 -14.41 9.66
N THR A 127 0.63 -14.32 9.93
CA THR A 127 1.41 -15.41 10.55
C THR A 127 1.54 -15.31 12.06
N ASN A 128 1.10 -14.21 12.68
CA ASN A 128 1.19 -13.98 14.12
C ASN A 128 -0.07 -13.29 14.67
N LYS A 129 -0.84 -13.97 15.51
CA LYS A 129 -2.08 -13.44 16.09
C LYS A 129 -1.90 -12.11 16.84
N LYS A 130 -0.88 -12.02 17.70
CA LYS A 130 -0.63 -10.79 18.50
C LYS A 130 -0.33 -9.60 17.61
N GLN A 131 0.39 -9.83 16.50
CA GLN A 131 0.67 -8.79 15.51
C GLN A 131 -0.62 -8.34 14.81
N ILE A 132 -1.46 -9.28 14.38
CA ILE A 132 -2.74 -8.95 13.73
C ILE A 132 -3.66 -8.19 14.67
N GLU A 133 -3.82 -8.63 15.91
CA GLU A 133 -4.63 -7.95 16.93
C GLU A 133 -4.12 -6.53 17.21
N ARG A 134 -2.80 -6.34 17.29
CA ARG A 134 -2.21 -5.01 17.46
C ARG A 134 -2.48 -4.11 16.27
N ILE A 135 -2.36 -4.64 15.05
CA ILE A 135 -2.60 -3.89 13.82
C ILE A 135 -4.07 -3.46 13.74
N THR A 136 -5.01 -4.36 14.04
CA THR A 136 -6.44 -4.00 14.03
C THR A 136 -6.82 -3.02 15.13
N GLN A 137 -6.19 -3.07 16.29
CA GLN A 137 -6.36 -2.04 17.32
C GLN A 137 -5.88 -0.66 16.88
N ILE A 138 -4.76 -0.58 16.12
CA ILE A 138 -4.18 0.69 15.67
C ILE A 138 -4.92 1.24 14.45
N THR A 139 -5.27 0.37 13.50
CA THR A 139 -5.82 0.77 12.20
C THR A 139 -7.34 0.82 12.18
N GLY A 140 -8.02 0.14 13.11
CA GLY A 140 -9.47 -0.03 13.10
C GLY A 140 -9.98 -0.98 12.02
N VAL A 141 -9.10 -1.64 11.26
CA VAL A 141 -9.48 -2.57 10.19
C VAL A 141 -10.20 -3.78 10.78
N PRO A 142 -11.42 -4.13 10.32
CA PRO A 142 -12.15 -5.28 10.84
C PRO A 142 -11.50 -6.60 10.41
N LEU A 143 -11.58 -7.61 11.29
CA LEU A 143 -11.18 -8.97 10.96
C LEU A 143 -12.35 -9.76 10.35
N PRO A 144 -12.21 -10.30 9.13
CA PRO A 144 -13.20 -11.19 8.56
C PRO A 144 -13.34 -12.45 9.42
N LYS A 145 -14.55 -13.02 9.44
CA LYS A 145 -14.85 -14.25 10.20
C LYS A 145 -13.86 -15.40 9.89
N LYS A 146 -13.48 -15.57 8.63
CA LYS A 146 -12.51 -16.59 8.18
C LYS A 146 -11.15 -16.40 8.86
N LEU A 147 -10.65 -15.17 8.88
CA LEU A 147 -9.36 -14.84 9.50
C LEU A 147 -9.43 -14.99 11.02
N SER A 148 -10.48 -14.49 11.67
CA SER A 148 -10.66 -14.65 13.12
C SER A 148 -10.66 -16.13 13.54
N ALA A 149 -11.35 -16.99 12.78
CA ALA A 149 -11.37 -18.43 13.04
C ALA A 149 -9.98 -19.08 12.90
N ILE A 150 -9.19 -18.68 11.89
CA ILE A 150 -7.80 -19.12 11.71
C ILE A 150 -6.95 -18.72 12.93
N LEU A 151 -7.02 -17.45 13.31
CA LEU A 151 -6.24 -16.91 14.42
C LEU A 151 -6.54 -17.64 15.73
N ASP A 152 -7.82 -17.88 16.04
CA ASP A 152 -8.22 -18.57 17.27
C ASP A 152 -7.86 -20.05 17.27
N ARG A 153 -8.02 -20.72 16.12
CA ARG A 153 -7.76 -22.16 16.03
C ARG A 153 -6.28 -22.50 16.13
N TYR A 154 -5.41 -21.70 15.52
CA TYR A 154 -3.99 -22.02 15.39
C TYR A 154 -3.08 -21.18 16.30
N GLN A 155 -3.61 -20.38 17.22
CA GLN A 155 -2.82 -19.50 18.11
C GLN A 155 -1.68 -20.18 18.88
N ASN A 156 -1.77 -21.50 19.13
CA ASN A 156 -0.78 -22.27 19.87
C ASN A 156 0.14 -23.14 18.97
N SER A 157 0.02 -23.03 17.64
CA SER A 157 0.87 -23.75 16.68
C SER A 157 1.42 -22.75 15.67
N GLU A 158 2.69 -22.37 15.84
CA GLU A 158 3.36 -21.41 14.98
C GLU A 158 3.40 -21.88 13.53
N GLU A 159 3.71 -23.16 13.30
CA GLU A 159 3.72 -23.76 11.97
C GLU A 159 2.34 -23.68 11.30
N ALA A 160 1.29 -24.13 11.99
CA ALA A 160 -0.07 -24.10 11.42
C ALA A 160 -0.59 -22.67 11.21
N MET A 161 -0.26 -21.74 12.11
CA MET A 161 -0.60 -20.32 11.97
C MET A 161 0.06 -19.72 10.72
N ARG A 162 1.35 -20.02 10.52
CA ARG A 162 2.10 -19.55 9.35
C ARG A 162 1.53 -20.10 8.05
N GLU A 163 1.26 -21.42 7.99
CA GLU A 163 0.64 -22.05 6.81
C GLU A 163 -0.73 -21.45 6.50
N ALA A 164 -1.59 -21.30 7.50
CA ALA A 164 -2.94 -20.75 7.32
C ALA A 164 -2.90 -19.26 6.92
N GLY A 165 -1.98 -18.48 7.49
CA GLY A 165 -1.77 -17.07 7.14
C GLY A 165 -1.27 -16.87 5.71
N ILE A 166 -0.38 -17.74 5.24
CA ILE A 166 0.08 -17.77 3.83
C ILE A 166 -1.09 -18.14 2.91
N ALA A 167 -1.83 -19.20 3.23
CA ALA A 167 -2.97 -19.62 2.43
C ALA A 167 -4.04 -18.52 2.31
N PHE A 168 -4.29 -17.79 3.40
CA PHE A 168 -5.19 -16.64 3.40
C PHE A 168 -4.70 -15.50 2.47
N ALA A 169 -3.42 -15.14 2.55
CA ALA A 169 -2.84 -14.12 1.67
C ALA A 169 -2.85 -14.54 0.19
N VAL A 170 -2.56 -15.80 -0.11
CA VAL A 170 -2.64 -16.35 -1.48
C VAL A 170 -4.07 -16.27 -2.02
N ASP A 171 -5.06 -16.64 -1.22
CA ASP A 171 -6.49 -16.54 -1.57
C ASP A 171 -6.89 -15.09 -1.88
N GLN A 172 -6.48 -14.13 -1.04
CA GLN A 172 -6.70 -12.70 -1.30
C GLN A 172 -6.06 -12.24 -2.61
N ILE A 173 -4.80 -12.61 -2.86
CA ILE A 173 -4.05 -12.19 -4.05
C ILE A 173 -4.68 -12.75 -5.32
N ILE A 174 -5.07 -14.03 -5.32
CA ILE A 174 -5.69 -14.66 -6.50
C ILE A 174 -6.99 -13.93 -6.87
N ASP A 175 -7.81 -13.60 -5.89
CA ASP A 175 -9.05 -12.83 -6.08
C ASP A 175 -8.74 -11.43 -6.63
N LEU A 176 -7.82 -10.68 -6.02
CA LEU A 176 -7.42 -9.34 -6.47
C LEU A 176 -6.88 -9.34 -7.91
N VAL A 177 -6.06 -10.31 -8.28
CA VAL A 177 -5.53 -10.44 -9.64
C VAL A 177 -6.63 -10.81 -10.63
N SER A 178 -7.63 -11.59 -10.20
CA SER A 178 -8.77 -11.97 -11.03
C SER A 178 -9.69 -10.78 -11.34
N GLU A 179 -9.83 -9.86 -10.39
CA GLU A 179 -10.56 -8.59 -10.54
C GLU A 179 -9.73 -7.47 -11.19
N GLY A 180 -8.46 -7.74 -11.54
CA GLY A 180 -7.64 -6.84 -12.33
C GLY A 180 -6.92 -5.73 -11.55
N VAL A 181 -6.50 -6.02 -10.31
CA VAL A 181 -5.64 -5.11 -9.52
C VAL A 181 -4.39 -4.68 -10.30
N ASP A 182 -3.95 -3.43 -10.11
CA ASP A 182 -2.75 -2.90 -10.78
C ASP A 182 -1.45 -3.53 -10.29
N GLY A 183 -1.43 -3.99 -9.03
CA GLY A 183 -0.28 -4.65 -8.43
C GLY A 183 -0.53 -5.08 -6.98
N ILE A 184 0.39 -5.89 -6.45
CA ILE A 184 0.37 -6.33 -5.06
C ILE A 184 1.64 -5.86 -4.36
N HIS A 185 1.48 -5.19 -3.22
CA HIS A 185 2.57 -4.84 -2.32
C HIS A 185 2.56 -5.77 -1.09
N LEU A 186 3.56 -6.63 -0.95
CA LEU A 186 3.64 -7.57 0.17
C LEU A 186 4.37 -6.97 1.38
N TYR A 187 3.65 -6.87 2.51
CA TYR A 187 4.26 -6.56 3.81
C TYR A 187 4.90 -7.82 4.40
N THR A 188 6.17 -8.04 4.09
CA THR A 188 6.90 -9.28 4.43
C THR A 188 7.32 -9.37 5.89
N MET A 189 7.36 -8.25 6.62
CA MET A 189 7.80 -8.18 8.02
C MET A 189 9.18 -8.82 8.27
N ASN A 190 10.11 -8.64 7.32
CA ASN A 190 11.46 -9.25 7.31
C ASN A 190 11.49 -10.77 7.14
N HIS A 191 10.40 -11.38 6.68
CA HIS A 191 10.33 -12.82 6.35
C HIS A 191 10.36 -13.05 4.84
N ALA A 192 11.56 -13.16 4.27
CA ALA A 192 11.75 -13.39 2.84
C ALA A 192 11.20 -14.75 2.38
N ASP A 193 11.26 -15.77 3.24
CA ASP A 193 10.73 -17.11 2.96
C ASP A 193 9.21 -17.09 2.76
N ILE A 194 8.49 -16.30 3.55
CA ILE A 194 7.04 -16.12 3.40
C ILE A 194 6.73 -15.46 2.06
N ALA A 195 7.46 -14.41 1.69
CA ALA A 195 7.28 -13.71 0.43
C ALA A 195 7.54 -14.64 -0.77
N GLU A 196 8.62 -15.42 -0.74
CA GLU A 196 8.96 -16.37 -1.78
C GLU A 196 7.88 -17.45 -1.95
N ARG A 197 7.33 -17.96 -0.86
CA ARG A 197 6.25 -18.95 -0.91
C ARG A 197 4.98 -18.40 -1.53
N ILE A 198 4.58 -17.19 -1.15
CA ILE A 198 3.40 -16.52 -1.73
C ILE A 198 3.63 -16.24 -3.22
N TRP A 199 4.81 -15.75 -3.59
CA TRP A 199 5.16 -15.52 -4.98
C TRP A 199 5.09 -16.82 -5.80
N ASN A 200 5.68 -17.90 -5.30
CA ASN A 200 5.66 -19.19 -6.00
C ASN A 200 4.24 -19.75 -6.17
N ALA A 201 3.34 -19.48 -5.22
CA ALA A 201 1.95 -19.89 -5.29
C ALA A 201 1.10 -19.03 -6.25
N THR A 202 1.50 -17.78 -6.53
CA THR A 202 0.67 -16.79 -7.26
C THR A 202 1.22 -16.38 -8.62
N LYS A 203 2.52 -16.59 -8.91
CA LYS A 203 3.19 -16.13 -10.15
C LYS A 203 2.47 -16.53 -11.44
N SER A 204 1.93 -17.74 -11.51
CA SER A 204 1.23 -18.23 -12.71
C SER A 204 -0.07 -17.46 -13.00
N VAL A 205 -0.73 -16.96 -11.95
CA VAL A 205 -1.94 -16.14 -12.07
C VAL A 205 -1.58 -14.76 -12.63
N PHE A 206 -0.48 -14.16 -12.15
CA PHE A 206 0.06 -12.92 -12.73
C PHE A 206 0.48 -13.09 -14.19
N ASP A 207 1.20 -14.17 -14.52
CA ASP A 207 1.63 -14.46 -15.89
C ASP A 207 0.42 -14.53 -16.83
N ALA A 208 -0.66 -15.20 -16.41
CA ALA A 208 -1.89 -15.33 -17.18
C ALA A 208 -2.63 -13.98 -17.32
N ALA A 209 -2.75 -13.21 -16.23
CA ALA A 209 -3.40 -11.90 -16.24
C ALA A 209 -2.65 -10.91 -17.16
N ASN A 210 -1.33 -10.84 -17.05
CA ASN A 210 -0.49 -9.95 -17.86
C ASN A 210 -0.51 -10.29 -19.35
N ALA A 211 -0.63 -11.58 -19.71
CA ALA A 211 -0.76 -12.02 -21.10
C ALA A 211 -2.07 -11.52 -21.74
N ARG A 212 -3.17 -11.49 -20.97
CA ARG A 212 -4.46 -10.97 -21.44
C ARG A 212 -4.40 -9.47 -21.71
N THR A 213 -3.83 -8.69 -20.79
CA THR A 213 -3.69 -7.22 -20.93
C THR A 213 -2.93 -6.84 -22.21
N ARG A 214 -1.82 -7.53 -22.51
CA ARG A 214 -1.02 -7.31 -23.74
C ARG A 214 -1.80 -7.60 -25.03
N THR A 215 -2.74 -8.55 -24.99
CA THR A 215 -3.56 -8.92 -26.15
C THR A 215 -4.63 -7.88 -26.43
N THR A 216 -5.27 -7.35 -25.38
CA THR A 216 -6.31 -6.30 -25.48
C THR A 216 -5.77 -4.99 -26.08
N ILE A 217 -4.54 -4.60 -25.73
CA ILE A 217 -3.89 -3.38 -26.27
C ILE A 217 -3.59 -3.53 -27.78
N LYS A 218 -3.19 -4.72 -28.23
CA LYS A 218 -2.91 -5.00 -29.66
C LYS A 218 -4.16 -5.03 -30.55
N HIS A 219 -5.36 -5.09 -30.00
CA HIS A 219 -6.61 -5.04 -30.77
C HIS A 219 -7.29 -3.67 -30.74
N ARG A 220 -6.75 -2.71 -29.98
CA ARG A 220 -7.21 -1.32 -29.90
C ARG A 220 -6.27 -0.30 -30.55
N SER A 221 -5.19 -0.78 -31.20
CA SER A 221 -4.27 -0.01 -32.05
C SER A 221 -4.48 -0.38 -33.50
#